data_AF-F2SLI1-F1
#
_entry.id   AF-F2SLI1-F1
#
_cell.length_a   1.000
_cell.length_b   1.000
_cell.length_c   1.000
_cell.angle_alpha   90.00
_cell.angle_beta   90.00
_cell.angle_gamma   90.00
#
_symmetry.space_group_name_H-M   'P 1'
#
loop_
_entity.id
_entity.type
_entity.pdbx_description
1 polymer ?
#
loop_
_entity_poly.entity_id
_entity_poly.type
_entity_poly.pdbx_seq_one_letter_code
_entity_poly.pdbx_strand_id
1 'polypeptide(L)'
;MFSPRRLRLYLISAVILGDVRRTQALRAAGTSQLGKSNPNLKGSSRDHGNDKDNDGGVFDKLKPGALRPGDKQKTVKVEEPEQTPTSAKKGKGDGKDEEEATDDTKSEDEIVNEEMNTILKRSPIIIFSKSYCPYSKKAKYFMLEKYNITPAPFVVELDEHPLGRQLQDLLGTNTGRRTVPNILVNGKTIGGGDDIESLYLSGDLGTKLQALGGKRVTAVPHSADPDP
;
A
#
# COMPACT_ATOMS: atom_id res chain seq x y z
N MET A 1 58.12 41.13 -5.95
CA MET A 1 58.05 40.90 -7.41
C MET A 1 56.59 40.82 -7.81
N PHE A 2 56.22 41.57 -8.84
CA PHE A 2 54.87 42.01 -9.22
C PHE A 2 54.16 41.02 -10.17
N SER A 3 52.83 40.89 -10.01
CA SER A 3 51.76 40.61 -11.02
C SER A 3 51.66 39.24 -11.73
N PRO A 4 50.50 38.91 -12.38
CA PRO A 4 49.13 39.43 -12.23
C PRO A 4 47.98 38.38 -12.25
N ARG A 5 46.88 38.74 -11.57
CA ARG A 5 45.45 38.72 -11.97
C ARG A 5 44.96 37.72 -13.03
N ARG A 6 43.94 36.92 -12.67
CA ARG A 6 42.79 36.64 -13.57
C ARG A 6 41.46 36.65 -12.80
N LEU A 7 40.84 37.83 -12.83
CA LEU A 7 39.45 38.09 -12.45
C LEU A 7 38.55 37.57 -13.60
N ARG A 8 37.71 36.55 -13.36
CA ARG A 8 36.67 36.15 -14.33
C ARG A 8 35.39 36.94 -14.03
N LEU A 9 35.23 38.01 -14.79
CA LEU A 9 34.02 38.81 -14.90
C LEU A 9 33.01 38.02 -15.76
N TYR A 10 31.90 37.56 -15.17
CA TYR A 10 30.78 37.05 -15.95
C TYR A 10 29.88 38.22 -16.35
N LEU A 11 29.89 38.53 -17.64
CA LEU A 11 28.99 39.51 -18.27
C LEU A 11 27.59 38.89 -18.40
N ILE A 12 26.63 39.58 -17.80
CA ILE A 12 25.19 39.40 -17.96
C ILE A 12 24.82 39.93 -19.34
N SER A 13 24.27 39.10 -20.22
CA SER A 13 23.58 39.53 -21.43
C SER A 13 22.11 39.16 -21.33
N ALA A 14 21.31 40.11 -20.85
CA ALA A 14 19.87 40.12 -21.03
C ALA A 14 19.57 40.68 -22.43
N VAL A 15 18.84 39.92 -23.26
CA VAL A 15 18.20 40.45 -24.47
C VAL A 15 16.69 40.35 -24.26
N ILE A 16 16.10 41.53 -24.08
CA ILE A 16 14.67 41.81 -24.17
C ILE A 16 14.38 42.12 -25.65
N LEU A 17 13.28 41.62 -26.20
CA LEU A 17 12.25 42.38 -26.94
C LEU A 17 11.35 41.43 -27.75
N GLY A 18 10.02 41.60 -27.64
CA GLY A 18 9.10 41.26 -28.73
C GLY A 18 7.70 40.78 -28.35
N ASP A 19 6.89 41.62 -27.69
CA ASP A 19 5.43 41.47 -27.68
C ASP A 19 4.87 41.58 -29.11
N VAL A 20 4.05 40.61 -29.55
CA VAL A 20 3.11 40.79 -30.67
C VAL A 20 1.70 40.55 -30.16
N ARG A 21 0.94 41.66 -30.15
CA ARG A 21 -0.47 41.75 -29.77
C ARG A 21 -1.38 41.22 -30.89
N ARG A 22 -2.42 40.50 -30.45
CA ARG A 22 -3.83 40.51 -30.92
C ARG A 22 -4.13 40.73 -32.41
N THR A 23 -4.84 39.75 -32.99
CA THR A 23 -5.88 39.98 -34.02
C THR A 23 -7.10 39.06 -33.83
N GLN A 24 -8.25 39.72 -33.61
CA GLN A 24 -9.64 39.47 -34.08
C GLN A 24 -10.24 38.03 -34.02
N ALA A 25 -11.32 37.74 -33.28
CA ALA A 25 -12.72 38.21 -33.37
C ALA A 25 -13.56 37.57 -34.50
N LEU A 26 -14.54 36.75 -34.08
CA LEU A 26 -15.92 36.57 -34.58
C LEU A 26 -16.16 36.06 -36.03
N ARG A 27 -16.86 34.92 -36.14
CA ARG A 27 -18.23 34.87 -36.69
C ARG A 27 -18.95 33.54 -36.41
N ALA A 28 -20.27 33.66 -36.27
CA ALA A 28 -21.21 32.65 -35.83
C ALA A 28 -22.10 32.13 -36.99
N ALA A 29 -22.84 31.05 -36.66
CA ALA A 29 -24.19 30.69 -37.12
C ALA A 29 -24.38 29.84 -38.39
N GLY A 30 -25.33 28.88 -38.26
CA GLY A 30 -26.05 28.18 -39.34
C GLY A 30 -26.20 26.66 -39.11
N THR A 31 -27.13 26.19 -38.26
CA THR A 31 -28.46 25.60 -38.63
C THR A 31 -28.36 24.35 -39.54
N SER A 32 -28.89 23.16 -39.24
CA SER A 32 -30.31 22.85 -38.98
C SER A 32 -30.55 21.32 -38.91
N GLN A 33 -31.54 20.90 -38.10
CA GLN A 33 -32.64 19.91 -38.38
C GLN A 33 -32.24 18.43 -38.72
N LEU A 34 -32.91 17.33 -38.35
CA LEU A 34 -34.16 16.99 -37.65
C LEU A 34 -34.18 15.43 -37.50
N GLY A 35 -34.83 14.86 -36.48
CA GLY A 35 -35.18 13.43 -36.49
C GLY A 35 -35.72 12.89 -35.16
N LYS A 36 -37.00 12.49 -35.14
CA LYS A 36 -37.84 12.27 -33.95
C LYS A 36 -38.03 10.77 -33.59
N SER A 37 -38.51 10.56 -32.35
CA SER A 37 -39.37 9.44 -31.84
C SER A 37 -38.65 8.13 -31.45
N ASN A 38 -39.02 7.35 -30.42
CA ASN A 38 -40.15 7.30 -29.46
C ASN A 38 -39.76 6.36 -28.25
N PRO A 39 -40.63 5.96 -27.29
CA PRO A 39 -40.32 6.00 -25.85
C PRO A 39 -40.33 4.63 -25.13
N ASN A 40 -40.06 4.68 -23.82
CA ASN A 40 -40.56 3.74 -22.79
C ASN A 40 -39.86 2.37 -22.65
N LEU A 41 -38.88 2.30 -21.74
CA LEU A 41 -38.62 1.10 -20.95
C LEU A 41 -38.58 1.48 -19.46
N LYS A 42 -39.68 1.13 -18.81
CA LYS A 42 -39.86 1.04 -17.36
C LYS A 42 -38.84 0.04 -16.79
N GLY A 43 -37.95 0.51 -15.92
CA GLY A 43 -37.12 -0.32 -15.06
C GLY A 43 -37.16 0.27 -13.65
N SER A 44 -37.75 -0.46 -12.71
CA SER A 44 -38.03 -0.02 -11.35
C SER A 44 -36.75 0.27 -10.55
N SER A 45 -36.55 1.53 -10.17
CA SER A 45 -35.67 1.88 -9.06
C SER A 45 -36.35 1.42 -7.77
N ARG A 46 -35.94 0.24 -7.27
CA ARG A 46 -36.08 -0.06 -5.85
C ARG A 46 -34.94 0.66 -5.14
N ASP A 47 -35.28 1.84 -4.66
CA ASP A 47 -34.56 2.48 -3.57
C ASP A 47 -34.68 1.55 -2.35
N HIS A 48 -33.58 0.89 -2.00
CA HIS A 48 -33.37 0.38 -0.66
C HIS A 48 -32.18 1.15 -0.14
N GLY A 49 -32.48 2.18 0.67
CA GLY A 49 -31.52 2.66 1.63
C GLY A 49 -31.03 1.48 2.42
N ASN A 50 -29.72 1.26 2.39
CA ASN A 50 -29.08 0.51 3.46
C ASN A 50 -28.18 1.47 4.21
N ASP A 51 -28.45 1.50 5.50
CA ASP A 51 -27.90 2.42 6.45
C ASP A 51 -26.38 2.31 6.54
N LYS A 52 -25.81 3.46 6.82
CA LYS A 52 -24.39 3.69 7.01
C LYS A 52 -23.97 3.09 8.35
N ASP A 53 -23.40 1.90 8.29
CA ASP A 53 -22.38 1.48 9.25
C ASP A 53 -21.07 1.32 8.47
N ASN A 54 -20.43 2.45 8.15
CA ASN A 54 -19.04 2.45 7.69
C ASN A 54 -18.15 2.32 8.93
N ASP A 55 -17.85 1.09 9.31
CA ASP A 55 -16.72 0.74 10.16
C ASP A 55 -15.43 0.94 9.35
N GLY A 56 -15.02 2.20 9.17
CA GLY A 56 -13.85 2.57 8.38
C GLY A 56 -12.68 1.60 8.61
N GLY A 57 -12.28 0.92 7.53
CA GLY A 57 -11.34 -0.18 7.58
C GLY A 57 -10.01 0.26 8.18
N VAL A 58 -9.23 -0.70 8.69
CA VAL A 58 -7.88 -0.47 9.24
C VAL A 58 -7.01 0.41 8.32
N PHE A 59 -7.23 0.29 7.02
CA PHE A 59 -6.54 1.04 5.96
C PHE A 59 -7.02 2.49 5.80
N ASP A 60 -8.27 2.80 6.12
CA ASP A 60 -8.82 4.16 6.09
C ASP A 60 -8.45 4.97 7.34
N LYS A 61 -8.24 4.27 8.47
CA LYS A 61 -7.77 4.86 9.74
C LYS A 61 -6.27 5.18 9.73
N LEU A 62 -5.51 4.63 8.77
CA LEU A 62 -4.12 4.98 8.53
C LEU A 62 -4.02 6.37 7.86
N LYS A 63 -4.11 7.43 8.67
CA LYS A 63 -3.76 8.77 8.20
C LYS A 63 -2.30 8.77 7.72
N PRO A 64 -2.01 9.21 6.49
CA PRO A 64 -0.64 9.38 6.02
C PRO A 64 0.04 10.45 6.89
N GLY A 65 0.78 10.01 7.92
CA GLY A 65 1.46 10.90 8.87
C GLY A 65 1.49 10.45 10.34
N ALA A 66 0.72 9.45 10.76
CA ALA A 66 0.67 9.02 12.16
C ALA A 66 1.75 7.99 12.56
N LEU A 67 2.62 7.60 11.64
CA LEU A 67 3.62 6.55 11.84
C LEU A 67 4.94 7.17 12.32
N ARG A 68 5.20 7.11 13.63
CA ARG A 68 6.49 7.48 14.24
C ARG A 68 7.37 6.23 14.40
N PRO A 69 8.68 6.28 14.12
CA PRO A 69 9.57 5.13 14.35
C PRO A 69 9.85 4.97 15.85
N GLY A 70 9.72 3.73 16.34
CA GLY A 70 10.32 3.29 17.59
C GLY A 70 9.34 3.04 18.73
N ASP A 71 8.75 1.84 18.75
CA ASP A 71 8.31 1.19 19.98
C ASP A 71 8.82 -0.25 19.98
N LYS A 72 9.41 -0.66 21.11
CA LYS A 72 10.03 -1.97 21.31
C LYS A 72 8.94 -3.05 21.34
N GLN A 73 9.19 -4.16 20.65
CA GLN A 73 8.32 -5.32 20.56
C GLN A 73 8.03 -5.92 21.94
N LYS A 74 6.76 -6.26 22.21
CA LYS A 74 6.38 -7.30 23.16
C LYS A 74 5.98 -8.52 22.36
N THR A 75 6.82 -9.55 22.40
CA THR A 75 6.60 -10.84 21.76
C THR A 75 5.40 -11.53 22.43
N VAL A 76 4.34 -11.79 21.68
CA VAL A 76 3.25 -12.67 22.13
C VAL A 76 3.57 -14.07 21.64
N LYS A 77 3.76 -14.99 22.59
CA LYS A 77 3.99 -16.41 22.38
C LYS A 77 2.64 -17.04 22.03
N VAL A 78 2.47 -17.49 20.79
CA VAL A 78 1.33 -18.33 20.40
C VAL A 78 1.78 -19.77 20.54
N GLU A 79 1.17 -20.51 21.47
CA GLU A 79 1.37 -21.95 21.62
C GLU A 79 0.49 -22.68 20.59
N GLU A 80 1.11 -23.53 19.77
CA GLU A 80 0.46 -24.50 18.88
C GLU A 80 -0.17 -25.64 19.68
N PRO A 81 -1.37 -26.15 19.32
CA PRO A 81 -1.86 -27.42 19.83
C PRO A 81 -1.43 -28.57 18.90
N GLU A 82 -0.64 -29.49 19.44
CA GLU A 82 -0.33 -30.77 18.80
C GLU A 82 -1.56 -31.69 18.67
N GLN A 83 -1.52 -32.53 17.64
CA GLN A 83 -2.53 -33.51 17.27
C GLN A 83 -2.57 -34.73 18.21
N THR A 84 -3.77 -35.31 18.30
CA THR A 84 -4.22 -36.49 19.06
C THR A 84 -3.34 -37.76 18.97
N PRO A 85 -3.51 -38.72 19.92
CA PRO A 85 -4.34 -39.89 19.57
C PRO A 85 -5.26 -40.45 20.69
N THR A 86 -6.44 -40.88 20.24
CA THR A 86 -7.30 -42.02 20.67
C THR A 86 -7.34 -42.50 22.13
N SER A 87 -8.54 -42.49 22.75
CA SER A 87 -9.27 -43.71 23.19
C SER A 87 -10.55 -43.38 23.98
N ALA A 88 -11.58 -44.19 23.75
CA ALA A 88 -12.91 -44.08 24.34
C ALA A 88 -12.97 -44.49 25.82
N LYS A 89 -13.74 -43.74 26.64
CA LYS A 89 -14.68 -44.34 27.62
C LYS A 89 -15.75 -43.35 28.11
N LYS A 90 -16.95 -43.89 28.22
CA LYS A 90 -18.25 -43.30 28.56
C LYS A 90 -18.36 -42.98 30.06
N GLY A 91 -18.93 -41.82 30.41
CA GLY A 91 -19.36 -41.45 31.77
C GLY A 91 -20.25 -40.22 31.74
N LYS A 92 -21.46 -40.35 32.31
CA LYS A 92 -22.56 -39.37 32.35
C LYS A 92 -22.55 -38.67 33.71
N GLY A 93 -22.77 -37.36 33.75
CA GLY A 93 -22.99 -36.60 34.98
C GLY A 93 -23.43 -35.17 34.66
N ASP A 94 -24.67 -34.84 35.01
CA ASP A 94 -25.27 -33.50 34.98
C ASP A 94 -24.78 -32.67 36.16
N GLY A 95 -24.57 -31.37 35.95
CA GLY A 95 -24.27 -30.39 37.00
C GLY A 95 -23.91 -29.02 36.43
N LYS A 96 -24.92 -28.14 36.35
CA LYS A 96 -24.76 -26.68 36.24
C LYS A 96 -24.23 -26.14 37.56
N ASP A 97 -23.25 -25.24 37.49
CA ASP A 97 -23.21 -23.99 38.28
C ASP A 97 -22.25 -23.00 37.59
N GLU A 98 -22.71 -21.76 37.51
CA GLU A 98 -22.16 -20.58 36.83
C GLU A 98 -20.92 -20.05 37.60
N GLU A 99 -19.81 -19.78 36.93
CA GLU A 99 -19.35 -18.46 36.44
C GLU A 99 -18.68 -17.60 37.52
N GLU A 100 -17.34 -17.51 37.46
CA GLU A 100 -16.59 -16.24 37.55
C GLU A 100 -15.12 -16.50 37.15
N ALA A 101 -14.77 -16.22 35.89
CA ALA A 101 -13.38 -16.15 35.44
C ALA A 101 -13.27 -15.20 34.25
N THR A 102 -12.73 -14.01 34.54
CA THR A 102 -12.26 -12.93 33.65
C THR A 102 -12.29 -13.21 32.14
N ASP A 103 -13.30 -12.67 31.47
CA ASP A 103 -13.41 -12.61 30.01
C ASP A 103 -12.65 -11.39 29.47
N ASP A 104 -11.37 -11.59 29.16
CA ASP A 104 -10.55 -10.65 28.38
C ASP A 104 -10.08 -11.34 27.08
N THR A 105 -10.93 -12.14 26.45
CA THR A 105 -10.56 -12.86 25.21
C THR A 105 -10.88 -12.00 24.00
N LYS A 106 -9.89 -11.24 23.51
CA LYS A 106 -10.01 -10.52 22.23
C LYS A 106 -10.43 -11.48 21.11
N SER A 107 -11.33 -11.02 20.25
CA SER A 107 -11.76 -11.82 19.08
C SER A 107 -10.60 -12.08 18.12
N GLU A 108 -10.66 -13.18 17.36
CA GLU A 108 -9.63 -13.51 16.36
C GLU A 108 -9.43 -12.35 15.36
N ASP A 109 -10.52 -11.72 14.92
CA ASP A 109 -10.47 -10.59 13.99
C ASP A 109 -9.78 -9.36 14.59
N GLU A 110 -9.99 -9.07 15.88
CA GLU A 110 -9.29 -7.99 16.57
C GLU A 110 -7.78 -8.26 16.64
N ILE A 111 -7.39 -9.49 16.95
CA ILE A 111 -5.97 -9.89 17.01
C ILE A 111 -5.30 -9.71 15.63
N VAL A 112 -5.95 -10.16 14.56
CA VAL A 112 -5.42 -10.05 13.19
C VAL A 112 -5.34 -8.58 12.76
N ASN A 113 -6.34 -7.76 13.10
CA ASN A 113 -6.33 -6.33 12.81
C ASN A 113 -5.23 -5.59 13.60
N GLU A 114 -5.02 -5.94 14.87
CA GLU A 114 -3.94 -5.39 15.69
C GLU A 114 -2.56 -5.75 15.14
N GLU A 115 -2.38 -7.00 14.70
CA GLU A 115 -1.13 -7.43 14.09
C GLU A 115 -0.87 -6.73 12.75
N MET A 116 -1.88 -6.66 11.87
CA MET A 116 -1.79 -5.90 10.61
C MET A 116 -1.39 -4.44 10.88
N ASN A 117 -2.03 -3.79 11.87
CA ASN A 117 -1.68 -2.43 12.28
C ASN A 117 -0.22 -2.32 12.78
N THR A 118 0.24 -3.31 13.53
CA THR A 118 1.61 -3.36 14.04
C THR A 118 2.61 -3.50 12.90
N ILE A 119 2.36 -4.38 11.94
CA ILE A 119 3.15 -4.56 10.72
C ILE A 119 3.22 -3.25 9.92
N LEU A 120 2.07 -2.61 9.64
CA LEU A 120 2.01 -1.38 8.85
C LEU A 120 2.72 -0.19 9.51
N LYS A 121 2.96 -0.25 10.82
CA LYS A 121 3.76 0.74 11.57
C LYS A 121 5.27 0.55 11.46
N ARG A 122 5.75 -0.63 11.03
CA ARG A 122 7.18 -0.97 10.99
C ARG A 122 7.96 -0.14 9.96
N SER A 123 7.35 0.11 8.81
CA SER A 123 7.96 0.89 7.72
C SER A 123 6.87 1.49 6.84
N PRO A 124 7.10 2.67 6.20
CA PRO A 124 6.20 3.17 5.18
C PRO A 124 6.05 2.21 3.98
N ILE A 125 7.00 1.29 3.78
CA ILE A 125 6.95 0.30 2.72
C ILE A 125 6.94 -1.10 3.35
N ILE A 126 5.86 -1.85 3.10
CA ILE A 126 5.72 -3.23 3.56
C ILE A 126 5.66 -4.15 2.34
N ILE A 127 6.45 -5.23 2.37
CA ILE A 127 6.46 -6.26 1.33
C ILE A 127 5.87 -7.53 1.95
N PHE A 128 4.60 -7.80 1.68
CA PHE A 128 4.01 -9.09 2.00
C PHE A 128 4.48 -10.12 0.96
N SER A 129 5.12 -11.18 1.44
CA SER A 129 5.91 -12.13 0.67
C SER A 129 5.57 -13.57 1.09
N LYS A 130 6.07 -14.54 0.32
CA LYS A 130 6.29 -15.89 0.82
C LYS A 130 7.70 -16.36 0.49
N SER A 131 8.34 -17.08 1.40
CA SER A 131 9.76 -17.46 1.33
C SER A 131 10.09 -18.25 0.05
N TYR A 132 9.17 -19.12 -0.36
CA TYR A 132 9.32 -20.00 -1.52
C TYR A 132 8.89 -19.37 -2.85
N CYS A 133 8.16 -18.24 -2.83
CA CYS A 133 7.52 -17.69 -4.02
C CYS A 133 8.55 -17.00 -4.95
N PRO A 134 8.69 -17.42 -6.22
CA PRO A 134 9.65 -16.82 -7.15
C PRO A 134 9.32 -15.35 -7.48
N TYR A 135 8.04 -14.99 -7.58
CA TYR A 135 7.62 -13.61 -7.79
C TYR A 135 7.98 -12.71 -6.60
N SER A 136 7.89 -13.24 -5.38
CA SER A 136 8.28 -12.51 -4.18
C SER A 136 9.80 -12.31 -4.10
N LYS A 137 10.58 -13.33 -4.47
CA LYS A 137 12.05 -13.19 -4.61
C LYS A 137 12.42 -12.11 -5.62
N LYS A 138 11.76 -12.09 -6.77
CA LYS A 138 11.96 -11.06 -7.81
C LYS A 138 11.63 -9.65 -7.31
N ALA A 139 10.48 -9.45 -6.65
CA ALA A 139 10.14 -8.14 -6.08
C ALA A 139 11.15 -7.69 -5.02
N LYS A 140 11.59 -8.59 -4.14
CA LYS A 140 12.61 -8.31 -3.12
C LYS A 140 13.94 -7.90 -3.75
N TYR A 141 14.36 -8.57 -4.82
CA TYR A 141 15.57 -8.20 -5.56
C TYR A 141 15.53 -6.73 -6.03
N PHE A 142 14.47 -6.32 -6.71
CA PHE A 142 14.36 -4.93 -7.19
C PHE A 142 14.27 -3.91 -6.05
N MET A 143 13.53 -4.22 -4.98
CA MET A 143 13.29 -3.25 -3.90
C MET A 143 14.38 -3.19 -2.84
N LEU A 144 15.12 -4.29 -2.62
CA LEU A 144 16.11 -4.39 -1.54
C LEU A 144 17.55 -4.38 -2.05
N GLU A 145 17.80 -4.87 -3.27
CA GLU A 145 19.16 -4.97 -3.82
C GLU A 145 19.43 -3.89 -4.87
N LYS A 146 18.46 -3.59 -5.75
CA LYS A 146 18.64 -2.60 -6.83
C LYS A 146 18.38 -1.16 -6.41
N TYR A 147 17.70 -0.95 -5.29
CA TYR A 147 17.36 0.37 -4.78
C TYR A 147 17.85 0.54 -3.34
N ASN A 148 18.42 1.70 -3.06
CA ASN A 148 18.65 2.15 -1.70
C ASN A 148 17.43 2.95 -1.22
N ILE A 149 16.56 2.26 -0.47
CA ILE A 149 15.31 2.82 0.04
C ILE A 149 15.46 3.16 1.53
N THR A 150 15.12 4.40 1.90
CA THR A 150 15.15 4.88 3.29
C THR A 150 13.81 5.50 3.67
N PRO A 151 13.16 5.07 4.77
CA PRO A 151 13.49 3.91 5.61
C PRO A 151 13.44 2.58 4.85
N ALA A 152 14.18 1.58 5.35
CA ALA A 152 14.22 0.25 4.74
C ALA A 152 12.81 -0.37 4.66
N PRO A 153 12.44 -1.02 3.54
CA PRO A 153 11.21 -1.79 3.45
C PRO A 153 11.18 -2.90 4.51
N PHE A 154 10.00 -3.15 5.09
CA PHE A 154 9.81 -4.26 6.02
C PHE A 154 9.16 -5.44 5.29
N VAL A 155 9.81 -6.60 5.34
CA VAL A 155 9.33 -7.82 4.69
C VAL A 155 8.55 -8.66 5.70
N VAL A 156 7.38 -9.16 5.28
CA VAL A 156 6.58 -10.12 6.04
C VAL A 156 6.42 -11.38 5.21
N GLU A 157 7.05 -12.48 5.65
CA GLU A 157 6.89 -13.79 5.04
C GLU A 157 5.62 -14.46 5.61
N LEU A 158 4.53 -14.40 4.85
CA LEU A 158 3.22 -14.87 5.29
C LEU A 158 3.15 -16.39 5.51
N ASP A 159 4.04 -17.15 4.90
CA ASP A 159 4.15 -18.60 5.12
C ASP A 159 4.85 -18.95 6.44
N GLU A 160 5.61 -18.02 7.03
CA GLU A 160 6.32 -18.20 8.29
C GLU A 160 5.63 -17.46 9.45
N HIS A 161 4.65 -16.61 9.16
CA HIS A 161 3.94 -15.82 10.14
C HIS A 161 2.79 -16.63 10.78
N PRO A 162 2.65 -16.66 12.13
CA PRO A 162 1.59 -17.44 12.81
C PRO A 162 0.16 -17.10 12.33
N LEU A 163 -0.10 -15.81 12.08
CA LEU A 163 -1.38 -15.31 11.53
C LEU A 163 -1.39 -15.18 9.99
N GLY A 164 -0.47 -15.86 9.30
CA GLY A 164 -0.17 -15.62 7.90
C GLY A 164 -1.37 -15.75 6.96
N ARG A 165 -2.20 -16.79 7.16
CA ARG A 165 -3.42 -17.00 6.36
C ARG A 165 -4.45 -15.88 6.60
N GLN A 166 -4.68 -15.54 7.86
CA GLN A 166 -5.65 -14.51 8.24
C GLN A 166 -5.21 -13.12 7.75
N LEU A 167 -3.92 -12.79 7.88
CA LEU A 167 -3.34 -11.57 7.31
C LEU A 167 -3.48 -11.55 5.78
N GLN A 168 -3.27 -12.68 5.11
CA GLN A 168 -3.43 -12.79 3.66
C GLN A 168 -4.88 -12.54 3.23
N ASP A 169 -5.86 -13.12 3.94
CA ASP A 169 -7.28 -12.89 3.68
C ASP A 169 -7.65 -11.42 3.93
N LEU A 170 -7.17 -10.82 5.02
CA LEU A 170 -7.36 -9.39 5.32
C LEU A 170 -6.75 -8.46 4.25
N LEU A 171 -5.59 -8.82 3.68
CA LEU A 171 -5.02 -8.11 2.52
C LEU A 171 -5.92 -8.22 1.29
N GLY A 172 -6.50 -9.41 1.05
CA GLY A 172 -7.48 -9.62 0.00
C GLY A 172 -8.67 -8.69 0.12
N THR A 173 -9.26 -8.59 1.32
CA THR A 173 -10.41 -7.72 1.61
C THR A 173 -10.06 -6.24 1.47
N ASN A 174 -8.94 -5.80 2.05
CA ASN A 174 -8.64 -4.37 2.16
C ASN A 174 -7.95 -3.77 0.94
N THR A 175 -7.20 -4.58 0.18
CA THR A 175 -6.44 -4.08 -0.98
C THR A 175 -6.92 -4.65 -2.31
N GLY A 176 -7.90 -5.56 -2.29
CA GLY A 176 -8.34 -6.32 -3.47
C GLY A 176 -7.29 -7.31 -4.00
N ARG A 177 -6.17 -7.53 -3.28
CA ARG A 177 -5.06 -8.38 -3.73
C ARG A 177 -4.65 -9.36 -2.64
N ARG A 178 -5.09 -10.60 -2.82
CA ARG A 178 -4.74 -11.72 -1.93
C ARG A 178 -3.42 -12.40 -2.33
N THR A 179 -2.90 -12.15 -3.52
CA THR A 179 -1.69 -12.81 -4.03
C THR A 179 -0.42 -12.21 -3.45
N VAL A 180 0.64 -13.01 -3.36
CA VAL A 180 1.99 -12.54 -3.03
C VAL A 180 2.88 -12.47 -4.28
N PRO A 181 3.83 -11.52 -4.34
CA PRO A 181 4.00 -10.45 -3.36
C PRO A 181 2.87 -9.42 -3.46
N ASN A 182 2.57 -8.75 -2.34
CA ASN A 182 1.72 -7.57 -2.30
C ASN A 182 2.51 -6.45 -1.61
N ILE A 183 2.88 -5.44 -2.38
CA ILE A 183 3.74 -4.36 -1.92
C ILE A 183 2.87 -3.17 -1.56
N LEU A 184 2.98 -2.69 -0.32
CA LEU A 184 2.23 -1.54 0.17
C LEU A 184 3.16 -0.35 0.42
N VAL A 185 2.70 0.85 0.04
CA VAL A 185 3.32 2.12 0.39
C VAL A 185 2.30 2.97 1.14
N ASN A 186 2.57 3.27 2.41
CA ASN A 186 1.64 3.92 3.34
C ASN A 186 0.25 3.27 3.33
N GLY A 187 0.22 1.93 3.38
CA GLY A 187 -1.01 1.13 3.36
C GLY A 187 -1.64 0.94 1.98
N LYS A 188 -1.21 1.63 0.93
CA LYS A 188 -1.77 1.48 -0.42
C LYS A 188 -0.99 0.46 -1.24
N THR A 189 -1.68 -0.50 -1.85
CA THR A 189 -1.02 -1.46 -2.74
C THR A 189 -0.48 -0.77 -3.99
N ILE A 190 0.75 -1.11 -4.36
CA ILE A 190 1.37 -0.72 -5.63
C ILE A 190 1.54 -1.89 -6.59
N GLY A 191 1.09 -3.08 -6.20
CA GLY A 191 1.08 -4.27 -7.05
C GLY A 191 1.84 -5.46 -6.48
N GLY A 192 2.11 -6.43 -7.36
CA GLY A 192 2.90 -7.62 -7.11
C GLY A 192 4.23 -7.64 -7.87
N GLY A 193 4.77 -8.83 -8.14
CA GLY A 193 6.12 -8.98 -8.68
C GLY A 193 6.30 -8.36 -10.06
N ASP A 194 5.36 -8.63 -10.96
CA ASP A 194 5.38 -8.12 -12.33
C ASP A 194 5.18 -6.60 -12.37
N ASP A 195 4.35 -6.06 -11.47
CA ASP A 195 4.12 -4.62 -11.33
C ASP A 195 5.41 -3.90 -10.91
N ILE A 196 6.15 -4.46 -9.94
CA ILE A 196 7.44 -3.90 -9.48
C ILE A 196 8.52 -4.02 -10.56
N GLU A 197 8.59 -5.16 -11.25
CA GLU A 197 9.51 -5.35 -12.38
C GLU A 197 9.24 -4.34 -13.48
N SER A 198 7.97 -4.13 -13.86
CA SER A 198 7.59 -3.15 -14.86
C SER A 198 7.98 -1.73 -14.47
N LEU A 199 7.77 -1.35 -13.20
CA LEU A 199 8.15 -0.02 -12.69
C LEU A 199 9.66 0.15 -12.64
N TYR A 200 10.40 -0.92 -12.32
CA TYR A 200 11.86 -0.90 -12.37
C TYR A 200 12.33 -0.70 -13.81
N LEU A 201 11.83 -1.51 -14.74
CA LEU A 201 12.19 -1.48 -16.16
C LEU A 201 11.83 -0.18 -16.88
N SER A 202 10.85 0.57 -16.39
CA SER A 202 10.51 1.89 -16.95
C SER A 202 11.26 3.06 -16.29
N GLY A 203 12.05 2.79 -15.24
CA GLY A 203 12.67 3.84 -14.42
C GLY A 203 11.70 4.62 -13.52
N ASP A 204 10.45 4.16 -13.39
CA ASP A 204 9.41 4.86 -12.62
C ASP A 204 9.32 4.40 -11.16
N LEU A 205 10.01 3.33 -10.77
CA LEU A 205 9.91 2.75 -9.43
C LEU A 205 10.24 3.78 -8.33
N GLY A 206 11.39 4.45 -8.42
CA GLY A 206 11.77 5.50 -7.48
C GLY A 206 10.74 6.62 -7.38
N THR A 207 10.27 7.11 -8.53
CA THR A 207 9.24 8.15 -8.63
C THR A 207 7.93 7.72 -7.97
N LYS A 208 7.47 6.50 -8.24
CA LYS A 208 6.24 5.94 -7.67
C LYS A 208 6.33 5.82 -6.15
N LEU A 209 7.46 5.33 -5.63
CA LEU A 209 7.70 5.18 -4.20
C LEU A 209 7.72 6.55 -3.49
N GLN A 210 8.39 7.54 -4.07
CA GLN A 210 8.44 8.90 -3.51
C GLN A 210 7.06 9.60 -3.57
N ALA A 211 6.32 9.42 -4.66
CA ALA A 211 4.99 10.01 -4.84
C ALA A 211 4.00 9.53 -3.76
N LEU A 212 4.04 8.23 -3.41
CA LEU A 212 3.15 7.64 -2.39
C LEU A 212 3.72 7.74 -0.97
N GLY A 213 5.04 7.63 -0.84
CA GLY A 213 5.78 7.70 0.43
C GLY A 213 5.88 9.12 0.99
N GLY A 214 5.84 10.13 0.11
CA GLY A 214 6.03 11.53 0.42
C GLY A 214 7.46 11.82 0.91
N LYS A 215 7.63 12.92 1.64
CA LYS A 215 8.94 13.38 2.17
C LYS A 215 9.64 12.39 3.11
N ARG A 216 8.94 11.34 3.55
CA ARG A 216 9.46 10.33 4.48
C ARG A 216 10.14 9.16 3.78
N VAL A 217 10.03 9.04 2.46
CA VAL A 217 10.62 7.95 1.69
C VAL A 217 11.59 8.55 0.69
N THR A 218 12.83 8.07 0.73
CA THR A 218 13.82 8.28 -0.33
C THR A 218 14.07 6.93 -0.98
N ALA A 219 14.04 6.90 -2.30
CA ALA A 219 14.33 5.71 -3.09
C ALA A 219 15.26 6.15 -4.21
N VAL A 220 16.50 5.68 -4.17
CA VAL A 220 17.50 5.96 -5.20
C VAL A 220 18.02 4.63 -5.77
N PRO A 221 18.16 4.50 -7.10
CA PRO A 221 18.80 3.34 -7.70
C PRO A 221 20.22 3.16 -7.18
N HIS A 222 20.71 1.93 -7.13
CA HIS A 222 22.11 1.68 -6.78
C HIS A 222 23.01 2.28 -7.87
N SER A 223 24.07 3.00 -7.50
CA SER A 223 24.88 3.77 -8.46
C SER A 223 25.59 2.92 -9.52
N ALA A 224 25.72 1.61 -9.29
CA ALA A 224 26.25 0.67 -10.27
C ALA A 224 25.22 0.24 -11.34
N ASP A 225 23.94 0.44 -11.07
CA ASP A 225 22.82 0.08 -11.93
C ASP A 225 21.86 1.29 -12.01
N PRO A 226 22.17 2.32 -12.83
CA PRO A 226 21.20 3.39 -13.08
C PRO A 226 19.88 2.79 -13.58
N ASP A 227 18.77 3.51 -13.39
CA ASP A 227 17.47 3.07 -13.89
C ASP A 227 17.60 2.61 -15.36
N PRO A 228 17.02 1.45 -15.71
CA PRO A 228 17.22 0.78 -16.99
C PRO A 228 16.79 1.59 -18.21
#